data_AF-A0A379G8Y6-F1
#
_entry.id   AF-A0A379G8Y6-F1
#
_cell.length_a   1.000
_cell.length_b   1.000
_cell.length_c   1.000
_cell.angle_alpha   90.00
_cell.angle_beta   90.00
_cell.angle_gamma   90.00
#
_symmetry.space_group_name_H-M   'P 1'
#
loop_
_entity.id
_entity.type
_entity.pdbx_description
1 polymer ?
#
loop_
_entity_poly.entity_id
_entity_poly.type
_entity_poly.pdbx_seq_one_letter_code
_entity_poly.pdbx_strand_id
1 'polypeptide(L)'
;MDQPSKSEGCSFCQRRGLPILPVRPAIMSQQDVLPVMPKHIQTPALAQGETAYTLRLLRSGYLNIWDERGNSWINYFVTENGFYYPLPENGEVPEMIQNGTIKPCITEPLELARASLVTLPVFPPPMKNGLFWFSWSEVEWTEAVRKKHEDKAYRERYMQCFDLDKWLMNG
;
A
#
# COMPACT_ATOMS: atom_id res chain seq x y z
N MET A 1 -3.89 42.69 5.84
CA MET A 1 -3.45 41.61 6.76
C MET A 1 -3.87 40.32 6.07
N ASP A 2 -3.02 39.86 5.14
CA ASP A 2 -3.35 38.70 4.32
C ASP A 2 -3.14 37.45 5.16
N GLN A 3 -4.22 36.69 5.38
CA GLN A 3 -4.14 35.37 5.99
C GLN A 3 -3.34 34.47 5.04
N PRO A 4 -2.31 33.74 5.53
CA PRO A 4 -1.65 32.74 4.70
C PRO A 4 -2.68 31.66 4.36
N SER A 5 -2.92 31.44 3.07
CA SER A 5 -3.74 30.35 2.56
C SER A 5 -3.21 29.05 3.15
N LYS A 6 -4.06 28.33 3.89
CA LYS A 6 -3.78 27.00 4.44
C LYS A 6 -3.30 26.12 3.28
N SER A 7 -2.01 25.83 3.22
CA SER A 7 -1.45 25.01 2.14
C SER A 7 -2.10 23.63 2.22
N GLU A 8 -2.90 23.29 1.21
CA GLU A 8 -3.32 21.92 1.00
C GLU A 8 -2.01 21.15 0.76
N GLY A 9 -1.57 20.31 1.72
CA GLY A 9 -0.21 19.72 1.75
C GLY A 9 0.21 18.96 0.48
N CYS A 10 1.45 18.46 0.38
CA CYS A 10 1.90 17.79 -0.85
C CYS A 10 1.13 16.49 -1.17
N SER A 11 1.34 15.90 -2.36
CA SER A 11 0.66 14.66 -2.79
C SER A 11 0.89 13.46 -1.86
N PHE A 12 1.95 13.45 -1.05
CA PHE A 12 2.09 12.45 0.02
C PHE A 12 1.04 12.62 1.13
N CYS A 13 0.67 13.86 1.44
CA CYS A 13 -0.07 14.26 2.63
C CYS A 13 -1.58 14.38 2.41
N GLN A 14 -2.03 14.63 1.17
CA GLN A 14 -3.45 14.72 0.84
C GLN A 14 -4.03 13.37 0.48
N ARG A 15 -4.80 12.76 1.38
CA ARG A 15 -5.46 11.47 1.13
C ARG A 15 -6.84 11.41 1.75
N ARG A 16 -7.72 10.62 1.15
CA ARG A 16 -9.08 10.33 1.61
C ARG A 16 -9.37 8.84 1.47
N GLY A 17 -10.20 8.32 2.35
CA GLY A 17 -10.57 6.90 2.38
C GLY A 17 -10.01 6.16 3.60
N LEU A 18 -10.10 4.84 3.58
CA LEU A 18 -9.64 3.98 4.66
C LEU A 18 -8.10 3.88 4.64
N PRO A 19 -7.39 4.30 5.69
CA PRO A 19 -5.95 4.09 5.79
C PRO A 19 -5.62 2.61 6.00
N ILE A 20 -4.72 2.09 5.16
CA ILE A 20 -4.15 0.75 5.28
C ILE A 20 -2.64 0.89 5.44
N LEU A 21 -2.03 0.08 6.30
CA LEU A 21 -0.58 -0.07 6.39
C LEU A 21 -0.17 -1.38 5.69
N PRO A 22 0.34 -1.33 4.45
CA PRO A 22 0.89 -2.51 3.80
C PRO A 22 2.16 -2.96 4.53
N VAL A 23 2.24 -4.25 4.80
CA VAL A 23 3.38 -4.90 5.43
C VAL A 23 3.74 -6.17 4.67
N ARG A 24 4.99 -6.60 4.81
CA ARG A 24 5.48 -7.87 4.26
C ARG A 24 6.00 -8.78 5.36
N PRO A 25 5.82 -10.10 5.23
CA PRO A 25 6.46 -11.05 6.13
C PRO A 25 7.98 -11.02 5.96
N ALA A 26 8.69 -11.15 7.07
CA ALA A 26 10.13 -11.31 7.12
C ALA A 26 10.51 -12.33 8.20
N ILE A 27 11.69 -12.95 8.06
CA ILE A 27 12.24 -13.83 9.09
C ILE A 27 12.99 -12.99 10.12
N MET A 28 12.85 -13.35 11.39
CA MET A 28 13.63 -12.84 12.52
C MET A 28 14.19 -14.01 13.32
N SER A 29 15.27 -13.77 14.05
CA SER A 29 15.69 -14.68 15.10
C SER A 29 14.71 -14.61 16.27
N GLN A 30 14.51 -15.72 17.00
CA GLN A 30 13.80 -15.70 18.28
C GLN A 30 14.51 -14.88 19.35
N GLN A 31 15.80 -14.56 19.17
CA GLN A 31 16.53 -13.63 20.04
C GLN A 31 16.29 -12.15 19.68
N ASP A 32 15.67 -11.84 18.53
CA ASP A 32 15.37 -10.47 18.14
C ASP A 32 14.21 -9.90 18.98
N VAL A 33 14.30 -8.62 19.35
CA VAL A 33 13.21 -7.90 20.03
C VAL A 33 12.31 -7.25 18.99
N LEU A 34 11.54 -8.06 18.27
CA LEU A 34 10.62 -7.63 17.21
C LEU A 34 9.22 -8.23 17.40
N PRO A 35 8.15 -7.56 16.91
CA PRO A 35 6.81 -8.12 16.99
C PRO A 35 6.70 -9.43 16.20
N VAL A 36 6.18 -10.47 16.86
CA VAL A 36 5.87 -11.75 16.21
C VAL A 36 4.65 -11.57 15.31
N MET A 37 4.73 -12.08 14.08
CA MET A 37 3.61 -12.07 13.14
C MET A 37 2.43 -12.89 13.68
N PRO A 38 1.18 -12.40 13.58
CA PRO A 38 0.00 -13.16 13.99
C PRO A 38 -0.11 -14.51 13.26
N LYS A 39 -0.43 -15.58 14.02
CA LYS A 39 -0.47 -16.96 13.50
C LYS A 39 -1.53 -17.22 12.43
N HIS A 40 -2.53 -16.35 12.29
CA HIS A 40 -3.58 -16.49 11.27
C HIS A 40 -3.14 -16.01 9.88
N ILE A 41 -1.97 -15.35 9.78
CA ILE A 41 -1.38 -14.96 8.49
C ILE A 41 -0.60 -16.14 7.94
N GLN A 42 -0.95 -16.56 6.72
CA GLN A 42 -0.29 -17.66 6.04
C GLN A 42 1.01 -17.19 5.37
N THR A 43 2.06 -17.99 5.46
CA THR A 43 3.35 -17.77 4.79
C THR A 43 3.65 -18.90 3.81
N PRO A 44 4.41 -18.62 2.73
CA PRO A 44 4.73 -19.63 1.72
C PRO A 44 5.65 -20.74 2.26
N ALA A 45 6.35 -20.49 3.36
CA ALA A 45 7.19 -21.46 4.05
C ALA A 45 6.99 -21.36 5.56
N LEU A 46 7.32 -22.44 6.26
CA LEU A 46 7.37 -22.46 7.73
C LEU A 46 8.72 -21.92 8.21
N ALA A 47 8.71 -21.18 9.32
CA ALA A 47 9.94 -20.83 10.01
C ALA A 47 10.61 -22.10 10.56
N GLN A 48 11.93 -22.18 10.47
CA GLN A 48 12.73 -23.35 10.87
C GLN A 48 13.82 -22.95 11.88
N GLY A 49 14.22 -23.88 12.74
CA GLY A 49 15.21 -23.63 13.78
C GLY A 49 14.74 -22.55 14.78
N GLU A 50 15.67 -21.71 15.24
CA GLU A 50 15.40 -20.63 16.20
C GLU A 50 14.92 -19.34 15.51
N THR A 51 14.02 -19.48 14.53
CA THR A 51 13.46 -18.33 13.79
C THR A 51 11.96 -18.20 13.98
N ALA A 52 11.45 -17.00 13.69
CA ALA A 52 10.03 -16.70 13.66
C ALA A 52 9.74 -15.71 12.51
N TYR A 53 8.47 -15.58 12.15
CA TYR A 53 8.04 -14.51 11.24
C TYR A 53 7.73 -13.23 12.01
N THR A 54 8.11 -12.11 11.41
CA THR A 54 7.72 -10.74 11.78
C THR A 54 7.11 -10.03 10.57
N LEU A 55 6.55 -8.85 10.78
CA LEU A 55 6.03 -7.98 9.74
C LEU A 55 6.91 -6.74 9.62
N ARG A 56 7.31 -6.39 8.40
CA ARG A 56 8.10 -5.19 8.11
C ARG A 56 7.39 -4.31 7.09
N LEU A 57 7.79 -3.04 7.04
CA LEU A 57 7.40 -2.14 5.94
C LEU A 57 7.84 -2.72 4.59
N LEU A 58 7.08 -2.35 3.55
CA LEU A 58 7.44 -2.67 2.17
C LEU A 58 8.79 -2.05 1.81
N ARG A 59 9.51 -2.70 0.89
CA ARG A 59 10.73 -2.13 0.30
C ARG A 59 10.35 -1.10 -0.76
N SER A 60 11.32 -0.26 -1.10
CA SER A 60 11.23 0.62 -2.25
C SER A 60 10.76 -0.15 -3.49
N GLY A 61 9.83 0.42 -4.27
CA GLY A 61 9.23 -0.25 -5.42
C GLY A 61 7.79 0.21 -5.68
N TYR A 62 7.04 -0.62 -6.39
CA TYR A 62 5.72 -0.30 -6.94
C TYR A 62 4.66 -1.13 -6.23
N LEU A 63 3.68 -0.48 -5.63
CA LEU A 63 2.48 -1.11 -5.10
C LEU A 63 1.31 -0.84 -6.06
N ASN A 64 0.82 -1.89 -6.69
CA ASN A 64 -0.31 -1.87 -7.63
C ASN A 64 -1.54 -2.45 -6.93
N ILE A 65 -2.63 -1.69 -6.91
CA ILE A 65 -3.89 -2.09 -6.30
C ILE A 65 -4.98 -2.04 -7.36
N TRP A 66 -5.64 -3.17 -7.62
CA TRP A 66 -6.82 -3.20 -8.49
C TRP A 66 -8.08 -2.96 -7.66
N ASP A 67 -8.83 -1.90 -7.97
CA ASP A 67 -10.17 -1.64 -7.43
C ASP A 67 -11.19 -2.34 -8.34
N GLU A 68 -11.78 -3.44 -7.86
CA GLU A 68 -12.73 -4.23 -8.66
C GLU A 68 -14.02 -3.47 -8.96
N ARG A 69 -14.43 -2.55 -8.09
CA ARG A 69 -15.63 -1.72 -8.30
C ARG A 69 -15.34 -0.59 -9.26
N GLY A 70 -14.23 0.11 -9.06
CA GLY A 70 -13.79 1.21 -9.93
C GLY A 70 -13.37 0.73 -11.32
N ASN A 71 -13.02 -0.56 -11.45
CA ASN A 71 -12.40 -1.13 -12.64
C ASN A 71 -11.18 -0.31 -13.07
N SER A 72 -10.37 0.05 -12.08
CA SER A 72 -9.28 1.01 -12.21
C SER A 72 -8.12 0.65 -11.30
N TRP A 73 -6.95 1.18 -11.63
CA TRP A 73 -5.76 1.01 -10.81
C TRP A 73 -5.57 2.13 -9.79
N ILE A 74 -5.20 1.75 -8.57
CA ILE A 74 -4.67 2.64 -7.54
C ILE A 74 -3.20 2.27 -7.36
N ASN A 75 -2.30 3.19 -7.66
CA ASN A 75 -0.86 2.92 -7.70
C ASN A 75 -0.14 3.77 -6.66
N TYR A 76 0.88 3.18 -6.04
CA TYR A 76 1.81 3.90 -5.19
C TYR A 76 3.25 3.51 -5.51
N PHE A 77 4.15 4.49 -5.44
CA PHE A 77 5.58 4.21 -5.30
C PHE A 77 5.93 4.18 -3.81
N VAL A 78 6.50 3.08 -3.35
CA VAL A 78 7.08 2.96 -2.01
C VAL A 78 8.50 3.50 -2.08
N THR A 79 8.82 4.47 -1.24
CA THR A 79 10.17 5.03 -1.11
C THR A 79 11.05 4.14 -0.21
N GLU A 80 12.36 4.34 -0.23
CA GLU A 80 13.30 3.62 0.66
C GLU A 80 12.98 3.75 2.15
N ASN A 81 12.38 4.88 2.54
CA ASN A 81 11.98 5.16 3.93
C ASN A 81 10.60 4.59 4.29
N GLY A 82 9.94 3.85 3.38
CA GLY A 82 8.63 3.25 3.63
C GLY A 82 7.45 4.23 3.51
N PHE A 83 7.64 5.39 2.87
CA PHE A 83 6.54 6.29 2.52
C PHE A 83 5.96 5.94 1.15
N TYR A 84 4.66 6.17 0.99
CA TYR A 84 3.91 5.88 -0.23
C TYR A 84 3.66 7.17 -1.00
N TYR A 85 4.08 7.27 -2.25
CA TYR A 85 3.70 8.36 -3.14
C TYR A 85 2.58 7.91 -4.07
N PRO A 86 1.40 8.55 -4.10
CA PRO A 86 0.34 8.17 -5.04
C PRO A 86 0.78 8.46 -6.47
N LEU A 87 0.55 7.50 -7.35
CA LEU A 87 0.89 7.60 -8.78
C LEU A 87 -0.39 7.75 -9.62
N PRO A 88 -0.28 8.32 -10.82
CA PRO A 88 -1.33 8.22 -11.84
C PRO A 88 -1.70 6.77 -12.15
N GLU A 89 -2.85 6.57 -12.80
CA GLU A 89 -3.39 5.24 -13.10
C GLU A 89 -2.47 4.39 -14.01
N ASN A 90 -1.71 5.05 -14.89
CA ASN A 90 -0.70 4.38 -15.72
C ASN A 90 0.50 3.86 -14.91
N GLY A 91 0.66 4.29 -13.65
CA GLY A 91 1.73 3.84 -12.75
C GLY A 91 3.06 4.57 -12.94
N GLU A 92 3.10 5.60 -13.78
CA GLU A 92 4.32 6.35 -14.08
C GLU A 92 4.83 7.08 -12.83
N VAL A 93 6.13 6.92 -12.53
CA VAL A 93 6.76 7.54 -11.37
C VAL A 93 7.60 8.73 -11.79
N PRO A 94 7.32 9.95 -11.28
CA PRO A 94 8.17 11.11 -11.52
C PRO A 94 9.62 10.83 -11.11
N GLU A 95 10.59 11.20 -11.95
CA GLU A 95 12.03 10.94 -11.71
C GLU A 95 12.50 11.44 -10.33
N MET A 96 12.00 12.61 -9.93
CA MET A 96 12.25 13.25 -8.63
C MET A 96 11.76 12.46 -7.41
N ILE A 97 10.83 11.52 -7.59
CA ILE A 97 10.40 10.57 -6.56
C ILE A 97 11.35 9.37 -6.55
N GLN A 98 11.71 8.84 -7.72
CA GLN A 98 12.62 7.69 -7.84
C GLN A 98 14.01 7.97 -7.24
N ASN A 99 14.54 9.17 -7.49
CA ASN A 99 15.84 9.59 -6.96
C ASN A 99 15.78 10.17 -5.54
N GLY A 100 14.60 10.16 -4.90
CA GLY A 100 14.41 10.60 -3.51
C GLY A 100 14.51 12.11 -3.28
N THR A 101 14.46 12.92 -4.35
CA THR A 101 14.51 14.40 -4.25
C THR A 101 13.26 14.94 -3.54
N ILE A 102 12.08 14.41 -3.86
CA ILE A 102 10.85 14.75 -3.14
C ILE A 102 10.65 13.81 -1.97
N LYS A 103 10.48 14.40 -0.79
CA LYS A 103 10.12 13.73 0.46
C LYS A 103 8.75 14.23 0.93
N PRO A 104 8.01 13.45 1.73
CA PRO A 104 6.78 13.96 2.34
C PRO A 104 7.07 15.23 3.15
N CYS A 105 6.07 16.09 3.28
CA CYS A 105 6.12 17.17 4.26
C CYS A 105 6.13 16.51 5.65
N ILE A 106 7.30 16.40 6.27
CA ILE A 106 7.44 15.90 7.65
C ILE A 106 7.48 17.12 8.58
N THR A 107 6.52 18.01 8.40
CA THR A 107 6.39 19.22 9.21
C THR A 107 5.44 19.00 10.38
N GLU A 108 4.44 18.12 10.21
CA GLU A 108 3.48 17.77 11.25
C GLU A 108 3.33 16.23 11.40
N PRO A 109 3.09 15.70 12.62
CA PRO A 109 2.94 14.25 12.85
C PRO A 109 1.86 13.58 11.99
N LEU A 110 0.77 14.30 11.71
CA LEU A 110 -0.33 13.77 10.90
C LEU A 110 0.05 13.62 9.42
N GLU A 111 0.92 14.49 8.91
CA GLU A 111 1.42 14.40 7.54
C GLU A 111 2.34 13.20 7.37
N LEU A 112 3.23 12.98 8.35
CA LEU A 112 4.07 11.79 8.43
C LEU A 112 3.24 10.50 8.48
N ALA A 113 2.19 10.46 9.31
CA ALA A 113 1.31 9.31 9.40
C ALA A 113 0.64 9.02 8.05
N ARG A 114 0.12 10.05 7.37
CA ARG A 114 -0.52 9.88 6.05
C ARG A 114 0.45 9.43 4.98
N ALA A 115 1.70 9.92 5.00
CA ALA A 115 2.75 9.49 4.10
C ALA A 115 3.12 8.00 4.28
N SER A 116 2.92 7.46 5.49
CA SER A 116 3.29 6.09 5.87
C SER A 116 2.20 5.04 5.60
N LEU A 117 1.06 5.46 5.06
CA LEU A 117 -0.11 4.61 4.82
C LEU A 117 -0.49 4.65 3.34
N VAL A 118 -1.34 3.74 2.87
CA VAL A 118 -2.10 3.91 1.62
C VAL A 118 -3.56 4.13 1.95
N THR A 119 -4.35 4.63 1.01
CA THR A 119 -5.78 4.87 1.26
C THR A 119 -6.64 4.21 0.20
N LEU A 120 -7.64 3.45 0.65
CA LEU A 120 -8.64 2.85 -0.22
C LEU A 120 -9.89 3.73 -0.26
N PRO A 121 -10.51 3.99 -1.43
CA PRO A 121 -11.76 4.72 -1.50
C PRO A 121 -12.85 3.97 -0.71
N VAL A 122 -13.65 4.74 0.04
CA VAL A 122 -14.78 4.22 0.80
C VAL A 122 -16.05 4.87 0.27
N PHE A 123 -16.99 4.04 -0.16
CA PHE A 123 -18.31 4.45 -0.62
C PHE A 123 -19.31 4.38 0.54
N PRO A 124 -20.24 5.35 0.63
CA PRO A 124 -21.27 5.33 1.66
C PRO A 124 -22.32 4.24 1.36
N PRO A 125 -22.95 3.66 2.39
CA PRO A 125 -24.11 2.80 2.20
C PRO A 125 -25.20 3.47 1.34
N PRO A 126 -25.94 2.71 0.50
CA PRO A 126 -25.93 1.26 0.35
C PRO A 126 -24.90 0.74 -0.69
N MET A 127 -23.95 1.57 -1.13
CA MET A 127 -22.97 1.16 -2.13
C MET A 127 -21.95 0.21 -1.50
N LYS A 128 -21.78 -0.98 -2.10
CA LYS A 128 -20.68 -1.89 -1.77
C LYS A 128 -19.35 -1.27 -2.17
N ASN A 129 -18.33 -1.42 -1.35
CA ASN A 129 -16.97 -0.99 -1.65
C ASN A 129 -16.27 -1.94 -2.63
N GLY A 130 -16.55 -3.24 -2.55
CA GLY A 130 -15.93 -4.25 -3.41
C GLY A 130 -14.60 -4.77 -2.88
N LEU A 131 -13.91 -5.54 -3.73
CA LEU A 131 -12.64 -6.17 -3.43
C LEU A 131 -11.48 -5.30 -3.95
N PHE A 132 -10.43 -5.22 -3.16
CA PHE A 132 -9.15 -4.64 -3.54
C PHE A 132 -8.10 -5.72 -3.64
N TRP A 133 -7.32 -5.71 -4.72
CA TRP A 133 -6.29 -6.71 -4.96
C TRP A 133 -4.93 -6.05 -4.95
N PHE A 134 -4.05 -6.46 -4.04
CA PHE A 134 -2.74 -5.84 -3.82
C PHE A 134 -1.63 -6.67 -4.45
N SER A 135 -0.68 -6.00 -5.10
CA SER A 135 0.57 -6.61 -5.54
C SER A 135 1.74 -5.62 -5.46
N TRP A 136 2.87 -6.09 -4.97
CA TRP A 136 4.11 -5.31 -4.91
C TRP A 136 5.11 -5.86 -5.93
N SER A 137 5.85 -4.96 -6.58
CA SER A 137 6.96 -5.30 -7.45
C SER A 137 8.13 -4.36 -7.24
N GLU A 138 9.35 -4.87 -7.33
CA GLU A 138 10.56 -4.06 -7.26
C GLU A 138 10.73 -3.16 -8.48
N VAL A 139 10.14 -3.55 -9.61
CA VAL A 139 10.23 -2.85 -10.89
C VAL A 139 8.85 -2.46 -11.41
N GLU A 140 8.82 -1.47 -12.30
CA GLU A 140 7.58 -1.04 -12.94
C GLU A 140 6.98 -2.17 -13.77
N TRP A 141 5.66 -2.34 -13.67
CA TRP A 141 4.93 -3.27 -14.52
C TRP A 141 4.71 -2.67 -15.89
N THR A 142 5.02 -3.44 -16.93
CA THR A 142 4.62 -3.10 -18.30
C THR A 142 3.10 -3.14 -18.44
N GLU A 143 2.56 -2.43 -19.43
CA GLU A 143 1.13 -2.46 -19.76
C GLU A 143 0.62 -3.90 -19.98
N ALA A 144 1.41 -4.76 -20.62
CA ALA A 144 1.07 -6.17 -20.83
C ALA A 144 0.94 -6.95 -19.50
N VAL A 145 1.77 -6.65 -18.50
CA VAL A 145 1.65 -7.26 -17.16
C VAL A 145 0.42 -6.73 -16.44
N ARG A 146 0.15 -5.42 -16.49
CA ARG A 146 -1.06 -4.82 -15.91
C ARG A 146 -2.32 -5.46 -16.49
N LYS A 147 -2.40 -5.55 -17.83
CA LYS A 147 -3.53 -6.16 -18.53
C LYS A 147 -3.78 -7.62 -18.17
N LYS A 148 -2.73 -8.41 -17.89
CA LYS A 148 -2.91 -9.79 -17.37
C LYS A 148 -3.60 -9.78 -16.01
N HIS A 149 -3.24 -8.85 -15.13
CA HIS A 149 -3.89 -8.66 -13.84
C HIS A 149 -5.26 -7.95 -13.96
N GLU A 150 -5.76 -7.64 -15.14
CA GLU A 150 -7.16 -7.23 -15.31
C GLU A 150 -8.09 -8.45 -15.50
N ASP A 151 -7.51 -9.62 -15.83
CA ASP A 151 -8.22 -10.89 -15.78
C ASP A 151 -8.40 -11.36 -14.33
N LYS A 152 -9.64 -11.73 -13.98
CA LYS A 152 -10.00 -12.12 -12.62
C LYS A 152 -9.25 -13.38 -12.15
N ALA A 153 -9.20 -14.42 -12.99
CA ALA A 153 -8.57 -15.68 -12.60
C ALA A 153 -7.05 -15.51 -12.42
N TYR A 154 -6.43 -14.63 -13.22
CA TYR A 154 -5.04 -14.26 -13.06
C TYR A 154 -4.81 -13.48 -11.75
N ARG A 155 -5.63 -12.45 -11.45
CA ARG A 155 -5.54 -11.72 -10.17
C ARG A 155 -5.65 -12.62 -8.97
N GLU A 156 -6.65 -13.50 -8.95
CA GLU A 156 -6.91 -14.42 -7.83
C GLU A 156 -5.71 -15.31 -7.51
N ARG A 157 -4.85 -15.58 -8.50
CA ARG A 157 -3.63 -16.38 -8.33
C ARG A 157 -2.43 -15.57 -7.84
N TYR A 158 -2.31 -14.31 -8.24
CA TYR A 158 -1.05 -13.54 -8.10
C TYR A 158 -1.16 -12.29 -7.22
N MET A 159 -2.36 -11.92 -6.76
CA MET A 159 -2.58 -10.74 -5.93
C MET A 159 -3.23 -11.11 -4.60
N GLN A 160 -2.93 -10.32 -3.57
CA GLN A 160 -3.55 -10.46 -2.27
C GLN A 160 -4.92 -9.77 -2.25
N CYS A 161 -5.99 -10.55 -2.08
CA CYS A 161 -7.34 -10.01 -1.93
C CYS A 161 -7.55 -9.35 -0.57
N PHE A 162 -8.27 -8.23 -0.56
CA PHE A 162 -8.79 -7.55 0.61
C PHE A 162 -10.26 -7.17 0.37
N ASP A 163 -11.16 -7.69 1.21
CA ASP A 163 -12.58 -7.39 1.17
C ASP A 163 -12.90 -6.24 2.13
N LEU A 164 -13.09 -5.04 1.57
CA LEU A 164 -13.31 -3.83 2.37
C LEU A 164 -14.67 -3.85 3.07
N ASP A 165 -15.72 -4.35 2.41
CA ASP A 165 -17.04 -4.43 3.02
C ASP A 165 -17.04 -5.38 4.22
N LYS A 166 -16.43 -6.55 4.08
CA LYS A 166 -16.29 -7.51 5.18
C LYS A 166 -15.45 -6.95 6.33
N TRP A 167 -14.42 -6.17 6.03
CA TRP A 167 -13.61 -5.53 7.05
C TRP A 167 -14.41 -4.47 7.82
N LEU A 168 -15.14 -3.58 7.14
CA LEU A 168 -15.94 -2.53 7.78
C LEU A 168 -17.08 -3.07 8.66
N MET A 169 -17.58 -4.28 8.39
CA MET A 169 -18.62 -4.91 9.21
C MET A 169 -18.09 -5.60 10.48
N ASN A 170 -16.83 -6.04 10.47
CA ASN A 170 -16.26 -6.89 11.54
C ASN A 170 -15.02 -6.30 12.23
N GLY A 171 -14.55 -5.15 11.76
CA GLY A 171 -13.37 -4.44 12.25
C GLY A 171 -13.59 -3.69 13.55
#